data_AF-A0AAU8R2J2-F1
#
_entry.id   AF-A0AAU8R2J2-F1
#
_cell.length_a   1.000
_cell.length_b   1.000
_cell.length_c   1.000
_cell.angle_alpha   90.00
_cell.angle_beta   90.00
_cell.angle_gamma   90.00
#
_symmetry.space_group_name_H-M   'P 1'
#
loop_
_entity.id
_entity.type
_entity.pdbx_description
1 polymer ?
#
loop_
_entity_poly.entity_id
_entity_poly.type
_entity_poly.pdbx_seq_one_letter_code
_entity_poly.pdbx_strand_id
1 'polypeptide(L)'
;MGQDIVERILHLRRQRLTGKHIAMETGVSPATVSRILRRAKLSRMKDIDPVEPVIRYEYAEPGGLIHLDIKRLGRFERVGHRITGNRTRQSNARGVGWEYVHVCIDDVSRIAFTDIFPDEKAIMP
;
A
#
# COMPACT_ATOMS: atom_id res chain seq x y z
N MET A 1 -3.89 42.53 -8.97
CA MET A 1 -3.86 41.91 -7.63
C MET A 1 -4.29 40.43 -7.60
N GLY A 2 -5.25 39.96 -8.41
CA GLY A 2 -5.74 38.56 -8.32
C GLY A 2 -4.89 37.46 -8.97
N GLN A 3 -4.03 37.76 -9.94
CA GLN A 3 -3.14 36.75 -10.57
C GLN A 3 -1.97 36.35 -9.65
N ASP A 4 -1.43 37.32 -8.91
CA ASP A 4 -0.30 37.12 -8.00
C ASP A 4 -0.61 36.13 -6.87
N ILE A 5 -1.80 36.22 -6.27
CA ILE A 5 -2.21 35.30 -5.20
C ILE A 5 -2.46 33.87 -5.71
N VAL A 6 -2.95 33.71 -6.94
CA VAL A 6 -3.15 32.39 -7.56
C VAL A 6 -1.80 31.74 -7.78
N GLU A 7 -0.84 32.44 -8.39
CA GLU A 7 0.51 31.92 -8.60
C GLU A 7 1.20 31.55 -7.28
N ARG A 8 1.08 32.39 -6.24
CA ARG A 8 1.59 32.07 -4.90
C ARG A 8 0.98 30.79 -4.34
N ILE A 9 -0.34 30.60 -4.46
CA ILE A 9 -1.04 29.37 -4.03
C ILE A 9 -0.52 28.14 -4.78
N LEU A 10 -0.33 28.24 -6.10
CA LEU A 10 0.17 27.13 -6.92
C LEU A 10 1.63 26.81 -6.61
N HIS A 11 2.46 27.83 -6.38
CA HIS A 11 3.85 27.67 -5.97
C HIS A 11 3.97 26.94 -4.63
N LEU A 12 3.26 27.40 -3.59
CA LEU A 12 3.24 26.75 -2.28
C LEU A 12 2.70 25.32 -2.38
N ARG A 13 1.73 25.07 -3.28
CA ARG A 13 1.23 23.72 -3.50
C ARG A 13 2.27 22.80 -4.12
N ARG A 14 3.07 23.28 -5.08
CA ARG A 14 4.17 22.52 -5.69
C ARG A 14 5.30 22.24 -4.69
N GLN A 15 5.46 23.08 -3.66
CA GLN A 15 6.29 22.80 -2.48
C GLN A 15 5.66 21.78 -1.50
N ARG A 16 4.57 21.10 -1.91
CA ARG A 16 3.83 20.08 -1.15
C ARG A 16 3.12 20.59 0.11
N LEU A 17 2.92 21.90 0.28
CA LEU A 17 2.10 22.41 1.39
C LEU A 17 0.64 21.95 1.24
N THR A 18 0.01 21.66 2.38
CA THR A 18 -1.42 21.33 2.42
C THR A 18 -2.27 22.56 2.15
N GLY A 19 -3.49 22.37 1.64
CA GLY A 19 -4.41 23.50 1.40
C GLY A 19 -4.68 24.34 2.66
N LYS A 20 -4.64 23.73 3.86
CA LYS A 20 -4.75 24.43 5.14
C LYS A 20 -3.53 25.31 5.42
N HIS A 21 -2.31 24.79 5.20
CA HIS A 21 -1.08 25.57 5.38
C HIS A 21 -1.02 26.74 4.40
N ILE A 22 -1.39 26.51 3.14
CA ILE A 22 -1.46 27.56 2.12
C ILE A 22 -2.44 28.67 2.55
N ALA A 23 -3.62 28.30 3.07
CA ALA A 23 -4.59 29.27 3.55
C ALA A 23 -4.04 30.13 4.71
N MET A 24 -3.31 29.54 5.66
CA MET A 24 -2.66 30.28 6.74
C MET A 24 -1.57 31.22 6.22
N GLU A 25 -0.70 30.74 5.33
CA GLU A 25 0.41 31.51 4.73
C GLU A 25 -0.06 32.69 3.87
N THR A 26 -1.16 32.52 3.15
CA THR A 26 -1.66 33.49 2.16
C THR A 26 -2.75 34.41 2.71
N GLY A 27 -3.33 34.09 3.88
CA GLY A 27 -4.51 34.76 4.43
C GLY A 27 -5.80 34.53 3.62
N VAL A 28 -5.78 33.65 2.62
CA VAL A 28 -6.93 33.33 1.76
C VAL A 28 -7.77 32.24 2.43
N SER A 29 -9.10 32.36 2.33
CA SER A 29 -9.98 31.35 2.92
C SER A 29 -9.71 29.94 2.36
N PRO A 30 -9.78 28.88 3.20
CA PRO A 30 -9.56 27.51 2.74
C PRO A 30 -10.44 27.08 1.56
N ALA A 31 -11.68 27.59 1.51
CA ALA A 31 -12.61 27.34 0.40
C ALA A 31 -12.11 27.93 -0.94
N THR A 32 -11.46 29.09 -0.91
CA THR A 32 -10.88 29.71 -2.10
C THR A 32 -9.61 28.97 -2.54
N VAL A 33 -8.73 28.61 -1.61
CA VAL A 33 -7.55 27.77 -1.91
C VAL A 33 -8.00 26.45 -2.55
N SER A 34 -9.00 25.77 -1.97
CA SER A 34 -9.55 24.53 -2.51
C SER A 34 -10.07 24.69 -3.96
N ARG A 35 -10.81 25.76 -4.24
CA ARG A 35 -11.31 26.07 -5.60
C ARG A 35 -10.18 26.34 -6.59
N ILE A 36 -9.14 27.08 -6.19
CA ILE A 36 -7.97 27.37 -7.02
C ILE A 36 -7.21 26.07 -7.35
N LEU A 37 -6.88 25.28 -6.33
CA LEU A 37 -6.18 24.00 -6.52
C LEU A 37 -6.98 23.03 -7.38
N ARG A 38 -8.31 22.97 -7.22
CA ARG A 38 -9.18 22.13 -8.04
C ARG A 38 -9.15 22.54 -9.51
N ARG A 39 -9.22 23.84 -9.79
CA ARG A 39 -9.14 24.37 -11.17
C ARG A 39 -7.79 24.09 -11.81
N ALA A 40 -6.71 24.15 -11.03
CA ALA A 40 -5.36 23.83 -11.47
C ALA A 40 -5.05 22.33 -11.49
N LYS A 41 -5.99 21.46 -11.13
CA LYS A 41 -5.79 20.00 -10.96
C LYS A 41 -4.66 19.64 -9.99
N LEU A 42 -4.47 20.42 -8.92
CA LEU A 42 -3.46 20.19 -7.87
C LEU A 42 -4.08 19.90 -6.49
N SER A 43 -5.33 19.42 -6.45
CA SER A 43 -6.03 19.15 -5.18
C SER A 43 -5.47 17.97 -4.41
N ARG A 44 -4.94 16.94 -5.09
CA ARG A 44 -4.39 15.74 -4.44
C ARG A 44 -2.87 15.80 -4.49
N MET A 45 -2.20 15.10 -3.57
CA MET A 45 -0.73 15.07 -3.54
C MET A 45 -0.16 14.38 -4.78
N LYS A 46 -0.83 13.32 -5.26
CA LYS A 46 -0.48 12.61 -6.48
C LYS A 46 -0.55 13.45 -7.76
N ASP A 47 -1.19 14.62 -7.71
CA ASP A 47 -1.31 15.49 -8.88
C ASP A 47 -0.15 16.50 -8.96
N ILE A 48 0.72 16.56 -7.94
CA ILE A 48 1.88 17.48 -7.90
C ILE A 48 3.01 16.97 -8.78
N ASP A 49 3.33 15.69 -8.64
CA ASP A 49 4.43 15.05 -9.35
C ASP A 49 3.89 14.24 -10.53
N PRO A 50 4.66 14.13 -11.62
CA PRO A 50 4.34 13.18 -12.67
C PRO A 50 4.32 11.76 -12.08
N VAL A 51 3.40 10.93 -12.58
CA VAL A 51 3.39 9.51 -12.25
C VAL A 51 4.70 8.91 -12.77
N GLU A 52 5.53 8.38 -11.88
CA GLU A 52 6.75 7.69 -12.29
C GLU A 52 6.38 6.53 -13.23
N PRO A 53 7.12 6.35 -14.34
CA PRO A 53 6.85 5.25 -15.25
C PRO A 53 7.08 3.92 -14.52
N VAL A 54 6.18 2.96 -14.74
CA VAL A 54 6.34 1.61 -14.19
C VAL A 54 7.53 0.95 -14.88
N ILE A 55 8.63 0.79 -14.14
CA ILE A 55 9.80 0.04 -14.61
C ILE A 55 9.51 -1.45 -14.40
N ARG A 56 9.31 -2.19 -15.49
CA ARG A 56 9.18 -3.66 -15.47
C ARG A 56 10.49 -4.25 -15.96
N TYR A 57 11.03 -5.18 -15.18
CA TYR A 57 12.20 -5.97 -15.55
C TYR A 57 11.77 -7.44 -15.61
N GLU A 58 12.38 -8.17 -16.52
CA GLU A 58 12.21 -9.62 -16.69
C GLU A 58 13.60 -10.18 -16.95
N TYR A 59 13.92 -11.32 -16.35
CA TYR A 59 15.18 -12.02 -16.60
C TYR A 59 14.99 -12.97 -17.80
N ALA A 60 16.05 -13.21 -18.58
CA ALA A 60 15.92 -14.00 -19.80
C ALA A 60 15.84 -15.52 -19.56
N GLU A 61 16.33 -15.99 -18.41
CA GLU A 61 16.53 -17.41 -18.13
C GLU A 61 15.91 -17.80 -16.77
N PRO A 62 15.35 -19.02 -16.65
CA PRO A 62 14.92 -19.57 -15.36
C PRO A 62 16.03 -19.52 -14.31
N GLY A 63 15.66 -19.17 -13.07
CA GLY A 63 16.58 -18.98 -11.94
C GLY A 63 17.23 -17.60 -11.90
N GLY A 64 17.03 -16.75 -12.92
CA GLY A 64 17.57 -15.39 -12.95
C GLY A 64 16.94 -14.45 -11.91
N LEU A 65 15.65 -14.66 -11.60
CA LEU A 65 14.92 -13.89 -10.60
C LEU A 65 13.91 -14.77 -9.87
N ILE A 66 14.05 -14.85 -8.55
CA ILE A 66 13.12 -15.57 -7.67
C ILE A 66 12.41 -14.54 -6.77
N HIS A 67 11.08 -14.51 -6.85
CA HIS A 67 10.22 -13.76 -5.96
C HIS A 67 9.99 -14.56 -4.68
N LEU A 68 10.42 -14.02 -3.55
CA LEU A 68 10.22 -14.61 -2.23
C LEU A 68 9.16 -13.82 -1.47
N ASP A 69 8.14 -14.52 -0.95
CA ASP A 69 7.16 -13.95 -0.03
C ASP A 69 6.98 -14.86 1.18
N ILE A 70 6.74 -14.24 2.34
CA ILE A 70 6.39 -14.97 3.56
C ILE A 70 5.03 -14.48 4.01
N LYS A 71 4.04 -15.36 3.91
CA LYS A 71 2.70 -15.07 4.38
C LYS A 71 2.48 -15.61 5.78
N ARG A 72 2.40 -14.71 6.75
CA ARG A 72 1.92 -15.03 8.10
C ARG A 72 0.40 -15.21 8.09
N LEU A 73 -0.07 -16.41 8.45
CA LEU A 73 -1.47 -16.79 8.50
C LEU A 73 -1.86 -17.25 9.91
N GLY A 74 -3.06 -16.88 10.34
CA GLY A 74 -3.60 -17.33 11.62
C GLY A 74 -4.01 -18.80 11.49
N ARG A 75 -3.50 -19.64 12.40
CA ARG A 75 -3.83 -21.07 12.39
C ARG A 75 -5.32 -21.28 12.71
N PHE A 76 -5.87 -22.37 12.17
CA PHE A 76 -7.24 -22.81 12.46
C PHE A 76 -7.20 -24.12 13.25
N GLU A 77 -7.85 -24.14 14.42
CA GLU A 77 -8.05 -25.37 15.21
C GLU A 77 -9.36 -26.09 14.90
N ARG A 78 -10.28 -25.41 14.19
CA ARG A 78 -11.64 -25.90 13.96
C ARG A 78 -12.19 -25.36 12.64
N VAL A 79 -13.11 -26.12 12.06
CA VAL A 79 -13.83 -25.73 10.85
C VAL A 79 -14.69 -24.49 11.12
N GLY A 80 -14.60 -23.51 10.20
CA GLY A 80 -15.27 -22.22 10.34
C GLY A 80 -16.80 -22.27 10.23
N HIS A 81 -17.45 -21.23 10.77
CA HIS A 81 -18.91 -21.09 10.82
C HIS A 81 -19.62 -21.11 9.46
N ARG A 82 -18.91 -20.84 8.36
CA ARG A 82 -19.47 -20.93 6.99
C ARG A 82 -19.89 -22.36 6.67
N ILE A 83 -19.15 -23.35 7.16
CA ILE A 83 -19.45 -24.77 6.97
C ILE A 83 -20.38 -25.27 8.07
N THR A 84 -20.12 -24.89 9.34
CA THR A 84 -20.86 -25.45 10.48
C THR A 84 -22.18 -24.74 10.78
N GLY A 85 -22.47 -23.59 10.16
CA GLY A 85 -23.63 -22.72 10.46
C GLY A 85 -23.58 -22.05 11.85
N ASN A 86 -22.72 -22.52 12.75
CA ASN A 86 -22.63 -22.04 14.12
C ASN A 86 -21.66 -20.85 14.22
N ARG A 87 -22.21 -19.65 14.44
CA ARG A 87 -21.42 -18.41 14.59
C ARG A 87 -20.93 -18.16 16.02
N THR A 88 -21.35 -18.97 16.98
CA THR A 88 -21.16 -18.74 18.41
C THR A 88 -19.76 -19.20 18.84
N ARG A 89 -19.00 -18.32 19.51
CA ARG A 89 -17.66 -18.61 20.10
C ARG A 89 -16.58 -19.10 19.12
N GLN A 90 -16.83 -19.15 17.80
CA GLN A 90 -15.84 -19.57 16.79
C GLN A 90 -14.65 -18.61 16.66
N SER A 91 -14.87 -17.31 16.89
CA SER A 91 -13.84 -16.26 16.89
C SER A 91 -13.13 -16.08 18.24
N ASN A 92 -13.48 -16.88 19.25
CA ASN A 92 -12.96 -16.72 20.61
C ASN A 92 -11.77 -17.66 20.92
N ALA A 93 -11.33 -18.46 19.93
CA ALA A 93 -10.12 -19.27 20.06
C ALA A 93 -8.89 -18.35 20.07
N ARG A 94 -8.47 -17.95 21.27
CA ARG A 94 -7.22 -17.24 21.52
C ARG A 94 -6.11 -18.27 21.72
N GLY A 95 -4.91 -17.98 21.22
CA GLY A 95 -3.72 -18.80 21.48
C GLY A 95 -3.40 -19.86 20.42
N VAL A 96 -4.19 -19.97 19.35
CA VAL A 96 -3.97 -20.96 18.26
C VAL A 96 -2.64 -20.74 17.51
N GLY A 97 -2.12 -19.52 17.56
CA GLY A 97 -0.82 -19.17 17.01
C GLY A 97 -0.86 -18.83 15.52
N TRP A 98 0.33 -18.77 14.93
CA TRP A 98 0.56 -18.38 13.55
C TRP A 98 1.35 -19.46 12.82
N GLU A 99 1.14 -19.53 11.52
CA GLU A 99 1.97 -20.29 10.60
C GLU A 99 2.48 -19.35 9.51
N TYR A 100 3.63 -19.67 8.94
CA TYR A 100 4.30 -18.83 7.97
C TYR A 100 4.46 -19.64 6.69
N VAL A 101 3.71 -19.27 5.66
CA VAL A 101 3.83 -19.89 4.34
C VAL A 101 4.96 -19.17 3.61
N HIS A 102 6.07 -19.86 3.41
CA HIS A 102 7.18 -19.39 2.61
C HIS A 102 6.90 -19.77 1.16
N VAL A 103 6.91 -18.78 0.28
CA VAL A 103 6.57 -18.92 -1.14
C VAL A 103 7.75 -18.43 -1.97
N CYS A 104 8.19 -19.26 -2.91
CA CYS A 104 9.23 -18.93 -3.88
C CYS A 104 8.65 -19.11 -5.27
N ILE A 105 8.72 -18.08 -6.11
CA ILE A 105 8.25 -18.15 -7.51
C ILE A 105 9.37 -17.68 -8.43
N ASP A 106 9.78 -18.53 -9.35
CA ASP A 106 10.68 -18.13 -10.44
C ASP A 106 9.92 -17.28 -11.46
N ASP A 107 10.47 -16.11 -11.80
CA ASP A 107 9.80 -15.11 -12.64
C ASP A 107 9.53 -15.63 -14.06
N VAL A 108 10.49 -16.38 -14.62
CA VAL A 108 10.54 -16.81 -16.02
C VAL A 108 9.81 -18.14 -16.23
N SER A 109 10.24 -19.20 -15.53
CA SER A 109 9.64 -20.53 -15.66
C SER A 109 8.26 -20.64 -15.01
N ARG A 110 7.91 -19.67 -14.14
CA ARG A 110 6.69 -19.67 -13.33
C ARG A 110 6.57 -20.87 -12.38
N ILE A 111 7.66 -21.60 -12.15
CA ILE A 111 7.71 -22.66 -11.15
C ILE A 111 7.57 -22.03 -9.77
N ALA A 112 6.67 -22.61 -8.97
CA ALA A 112 6.39 -22.16 -7.61
C ALA A 112 6.71 -23.28 -6.61
N PHE A 113 7.35 -22.90 -5.50
CA PHE A 113 7.56 -23.75 -4.33
C PHE A 113 6.92 -23.08 -3.12
N THR A 114 6.27 -23.87 -2.28
CA THR A 114 5.67 -23.38 -1.03
C THR A 114 5.87 -24.38 0.08
N ASP A 115 6.20 -23.90 1.27
CA ASP A 115 6.26 -24.71 2.48
C ASP A 115 5.83 -23.91 3.71
N ILE A 116 5.45 -24.60 4.78
CA ILE A 116 4.92 -23.99 6.00
C ILE A 116 5.91 -24.15 7.14
N PHE A 117 6.31 -23.02 7.73
CA PHE A 117 7.27 -22.95 8.83
C PHE A 117 6.64 -22.35 10.11
N PRO A 118 7.24 -22.62 11.29
CA PRO A 118 6.78 -22.05 12.55
C PRO A 118 7.02 -20.54 12.67
N ASP A 119 7.98 -19.98 11.91
CA ASP A 119 8.34 -18.57 11.90
C ASP A 119 8.82 -18.10 10.51
N GLU A 120 9.10 -16.79 10.40
CA GLU A 120 9.63 -16.15 9.20
C GLU A 120 11.11 -16.47 8.92
N LYS A 121 11.82 -17.12 9.85
CA LYS A 121 13.26 -17.36 9.73
C LYS A 121 13.54 -18.68 9.03
N ALA A 122 12.63 -19.66 9.13
CA ALA A 122 12.78 -20.99 8.56
C ALA A 122 14.12 -21.66 8.90
N ILE A 123 14.66 -21.37 10.09
CA ILE A 123 15.89 -21.98 10.57
C ILE A 123 15.51 -23.36 11.13
N MET A 124 15.98 -24.42 10.47
CA MET A 124 15.93 -25.77 11.04
C MET A 124 16.85 -25.80 12.28
N PRO A 125 16.40 -26.36 13.42
CA PRO A 125 17.23 -26.53 14.61
C PRO A 125 18.41 -27.47 14.36
#